data_AF-A0A1I4I3H9-F1
#
_entry.id   AF-A0A1I4I3H9-F1
#
_cell.length_a   1.000
_cell.length_b   1.000
_cell.length_c   1.000
_cell.angle_alpha   90.00
_cell.angle_beta   90.00
_cell.angle_gamma   90.00
#
_symmetry.space_group_name_H-M   'P 1'
#
loop_
_entity.id
_entity.type
_entity.pdbx_description
1 polymer ?
#
loop_
_entity_poly.entity_id
_entity_poly.type
_entity_poly.pdbx_seq_one_letter_code
_entity_poly.pdbx_strand_id
1 'polypeptide(L)'
;MDHTALKALKALKALEEAHDDAIAAARERIEQAEQHLDYYRTELNRVGETVYQLAAQQGIAYHPGIRTLLRRVSDDIDENSRGGSQAINRLEEDLTAMSARHEAEREEFLGRQR
;
A
#
# COMPACT_ATOMS: atom_id res chain seq x y z
N MET A 1 5.16 41.92 22.68
CA MET A 1 4.99 40.52 22.23
C MET A 1 6.25 39.77 22.59
N ASP A 2 6.12 38.71 23.37
CA ASP A 2 7.25 37.94 23.89
C ASP A 2 7.91 37.15 22.74
N HIS A 3 9.18 37.41 22.48
CA HIS A 3 9.96 36.79 21.41
C HIS A 3 10.01 35.25 21.57
N THR A 4 9.80 34.76 22.80
CA THR A 4 9.78 33.34 23.15
C THR A 4 8.52 32.63 22.64
N ALA A 5 7.35 33.26 22.81
CA ALA A 5 6.07 32.72 22.37
C ALA A 5 5.98 32.62 20.83
N LEU A 6 6.52 33.61 20.12
CA LEU A 6 6.58 33.59 18.65
C LEU A 6 7.48 32.47 18.13
N LYS A 7 8.57 32.17 18.84
CA LYS A 7 9.50 31.08 18.49
C LYS A 7 8.85 29.70 18.72
N ALA A 8 8.14 29.54 19.84
CA ALA A 8 7.39 28.33 20.16
C ALA A 8 6.31 28.01 19.10
N LEU A 9 5.56 29.03 18.68
CA LEU A 9 4.52 28.88 17.65
C LEU A 9 5.11 28.45 16.30
N LYS A 10 6.23 29.05 15.89
CA LYS A 10 6.92 28.68 14.63
C LYS A 10 7.45 27.25 14.68
N ALA A 11 7.99 26.83 15.81
CA ALA A 11 8.50 25.48 16.00
C ALA A 11 7.38 24.43 16.00
N LEU A 12 6.24 24.72 16.65
CA LEU A 12 5.06 23.86 16.59
C LEU A 12 4.54 23.70 15.15
N LYS A 13 4.41 24.82 14.44
CA LYS A 13 3.96 24.80 13.04
C LYS A 13 4.88 23.97 12.15
N ALA A 14 6.20 24.12 12.30
CA ALA A 14 7.16 23.34 11.53
C ALA A 14 7.11 21.84 11.87
N LEU A 15 6.79 21.49 13.12
CA LEU A 15 6.58 20.10 13.54
C LEU A 15 5.31 19.52 12.88
N GLU A 16 4.19 20.24 12.95
CA GLU A 16 2.92 19.84 12.34
C GLU A 16 3.05 19.69 10.82
N GLU A 17 3.73 20.63 10.13
CA GLU A 17 4.01 20.52 8.70
C GLU A 17 4.84 19.28 8.35
N ALA A 18 5.88 18.96 9.14
CA ALA A 18 6.70 17.77 8.92
C ALA A 18 5.90 16.47 9.14
N HIS A 19 4.97 16.46 10.11
CA HIS A 19 4.07 15.33 10.35
C HIS A 19 3.10 15.13 9.19
N ASP A 20 2.51 16.22 8.68
CA ASP A 20 1.59 16.20 7.54
C ASP A 20 2.28 15.70 6.26
N ASP A 21 3.48 16.18 5.96
CA ASP A 21 4.28 15.74 4.81
C ASP A 21 4.60 14.23 4.90
N ALA A 22 4.96 13.75 6.09
CA ALA A 22 5.25 12.33 6.31
C ALA A 22 4.00 11.44 6.13
N ILE A 23 2.83 11.89 6.62
CA ILE A 23 1.55 11.21 6.43
C ILE A 23 1.17 11.18 4.95
N ALA A 24 1.31 12.31 4.24
CA ALA A 24 1.02 12.40 2.82
C ALA A 24 1.89 11.43 2.00
N ALA A 25 3.20 11.41 2.25
CA ALA A 25 4.12 10.50 1.59
C ALA A 25 3.82 9.02 1.89
N ALA A 26 3.41 8.69 3.11
CA ALA A 26 3.03 7.32 3.46
C ALA A 26 1.73 6.89 2.75
N ARG A 27 0.73 7.77 2.68
CA ARG A 27 -0.52 7.52 1.94
C ARG A 27 -0.27 7.32 0.46
N GLU A 28 0.58 8.15 -0.15
CA GLU A 28 0.94 8.02 -1.57
C GLU A 28 1.58 6.65 -1.85
N ARG A 29 2.45 6.15 -0.96
CA ARG A 29 3.05 4.82 -1.12
C ARG A 29 2.03 3.68 -1.03
N ILE A 30 1.06 3.80 -0.12
CA ILE A 30 -0.04 2.82 0.01
C ILE A 30 -0.86 2.82 -1.28
N GLU A 31 -1.27 4.00 -1.76
CA GLU A 31 -2.04 4.14 -2.99
C GLU A 31 -1.29 3.56 -4.20
N GLN A 32 0.00 3.85 -4.35
CA GLN A 32 0.83 3.28 -5.41
C GLN A 32 0.93 1.74 -5.31
N ALA A 33 1.03 1.19 -4.10
CA ALA A 33 1.07 -0.25 -3.89
C ALA A 33 -0.26 -0.93 -4.26
N GLU A 34 -1.38 -0.32 -3.89
CA GLU A 34 -2.73 -0.78 -4.26
C GLU A 34 -2.93 -0.75 -5.79
N GLN A 35 -2.58 0.36 -6.44
CA GLN A 35 -2.67 0.50 -7.89
C GLN A 35 -1.83 -0.54 -8.62
N HIS A 36 -0.60 -0.78 -8.16
CA HIS A 36 0.26 -1.82 -8.73
C HIS A 36 -0.32 -3.23 -8.55
N LEU A 37 -0.90 -3.53 -7.39
CA LEU A 37 -1.50 -4.84 -7.13
C LEU A 37 -2.72 -5.09 -8.02
N ASP A 38 -3.59 -4.08 -8.18
CA ASP A 38 -4.78 -4.18 -9.02
C ASP A 38 -4.42 -4.25 -10.51
N TYR A 39 -3.42 -3.48 -10.94
CA TYR A 39 -2.88 -3.59 -12.30
C TYR A 39 -2.34 -5.00 -12.56
N TYR A 40 -1.51 -5.53 -11.64
CA TYR A 40 -0.94 -6.87 -11.74
C TYR A 40 -2.01 -7.96 -11.83
N ARG A 41 -3.04 -7.89 -10.98
CA ARG A 41 -4.21 -8.81 -11.03
C ARG A 41 -4.90 -8.77 -12.39
N THR A 42 -5.14 -7.56 -12.90
CA THR A 42 -5.84 -7.36 -14.18
C THR A 42 -5.07 -7.98 -15.34
N GLU A 43 -3.76 -7.72 -15.44
CA GLU A 43 -2.92 -8.26 -16.51
C GLU A 43 -2.81 -9.78 -16.43
N LEU A 44 -2.69 -10.35 -15.23
CA LEU A 44 -2.61 -11.80 -15.07
C LEU A 44 -3.90 -12.53 -15.42
N ASN A 45 -5.06 -11.97 -15.05
CA ASN A 45 -6.35 -12.51 -15.47
C ASN A 45 -6.47 -12.50 -17.00
N ARG A 46 -6.06 -11.39 -17.64
CA ARG A 46 -6.05 -11.27 -19.10
C ARG A 46 -5.13 -12.31 -19.76
N VAL A 47 -3.95 -12.56 -19.19
CA VAL A 47 -3.03 -13.60 -19.68
C VAL A 47 -3.67 -14.98 -19.53
N GLY A 48 -4.28 -15.28 -18.39
CA GLY A 48 -4.99 -16.55 -18.15
C GLY A 48 -6.11 -16.80 -19.16
N GLU A 49 -6.95 -15.79 -19.41
CA GLU A 49 -8.00 -15.84 -20.43
C GLU A 49 -7.44 -16.06 -21.83
N THR A 50 -6.36 -15.36 -22.19
CA THR A 50 -5.72 -15.48 -23.51
C THR A 50 -5.18 -16.90 -23.72
N VAL A 51 -4.50 -17.47 -22.72
CA VAL A 51 -3.98 -18.84 -22.80
C VAL A 51 -5.13 -19.84 -22.94
N TYR A 52 -6.21 -19.66 -22.18
CA TYR A 52 -7.39 -20.51 -22.31
C TYR A 52 -8.01 -20.43 -23.71
N GLN A 53 -8.17 -19.23 -24.26
CA GLN A 53 -8.72 -19.03 -25.60
C GLN A 53 -7.85 -19.70 -26.68
N LEU A 54 -6.53 -19.56 -26.60
CA LEU A 54 -5.61 -20.22 -27.52
C LEU A 54 -5.69 -21.75 -27.42
N ALA A 55 -5.76 -22.29 -26.20
CA ALA A 55 -5.93 -23.72 -25.98
C ALA A 55 -7.27 -24.23 -26.52
N ALA A 56 -8.34 -23.42 -26.42
CA ALA A 56 -9.65 -23.76 -26.94
C ALA A 56 -9.68 -23.78 -28.46
N GLN A 57 -9.04 -22.81 -29.12
CA GLN A 57 -8.90 -22.77 -30.58
C GLN A 57 -8.14 -23.98 -31.13
N GLN A 58 -7.17 -24.49 -30.37
CA GLN A 58 -6.40 -25.69 -30.73
C GLN A 58 -7.08 -27.00 -30.30
N GLY A 59 -8.26 -26.95 -29.68
CA GLY A 59 -9.00 -28.14 -29.21
C GLY A 59 -8.39 -28.83 -28.00
N ILE A 60 -7.44 -28.20 -27.30
CA ILE A 60 -6.69 -28.77 -26.17
C ILE A 60 -7.04 -28.14 -24.81
N ALA A 61 -8.02 -27.23 -24.76
CA ALA A 61 -8.44 -26.58 -23.50
C ALA A 61 -8.80 -27.57 -22.38
N TYR A 62 -9.35 -28.73 -22.75
CA TYR A 62 -9.74 -29.78 -21.80
C TYR A 62 -8.65 -30.83 -21.57
N HIS A 63 -7.48 -30.68 -22.21
CA HIS A 63 -6.36 -31.58 -21.99
C HIS A 63 -5.91 -31.48 -20.52
N PRO A 64 -5.76 -32.61 -19.79
CA PRO A 64 -5.43 -32.58 -18.36
C PRO A 64 -4.17 -31.78 -18.03
N GLY A 65 -3.15 -31.84 -18.90
CA GLY A 65 -1.91 -31.06 -18.73
C GLY A 65 -2.13 -29.54 -18.79
N ILE A 66 -2.98 -29.08 -19.72
CA ILE A 66 -3.30 -27.65 -19.87
C ILE A 66 -4.12 -27.17 -18.67
N ARG A 67 -5.12 -27.94 -18.24
CA ARG A 67 -5.91 -27.62 -17.04
C ARG A 67 -5.06 -27.56 -15.76
N THR A 68 -4.06 -28.44 -15.65
CA THR A 68 -3.14 -28.45 -14.51
C THR A 68 -2.25 -27.22 -14.51
N LEU A 69 -1.71 -26.85 -15.68
CA LEU A 69 -0.87 -25.67 -15.83
C LEU A 69 -1.65 -24.38 -15.56
N LEU A 70 -2.85 -24.24 -16.13
CA LEU A 70 -3.72 -23.07 -15.89
C LEU A 70 -4.06 -22.93 -14.41
N ARG A 71 -4.37 -24.04 -13.73
CA ARG A 71 -4.65 -24.03 -12.29
C ARG A 71 -3.45 -23.57 -11.49
N ARG A 72 -2.26 -24.11 -11.78
CA ARG A 72 -1.03 -23.71 -11.10
C ARG A 72 -0.76 -22.21 -11.27
N VAL A 73 -0.94 -21.68 -12.48
CA VAL A 73 -0.79 -20.24 -12.74
C VAL A 73 -1.78 -19.44 -11.91
N SER A 74 -3.07 -19.84 -11.85
CA SER A 74 -4.05 -19.19 -10.98
C SER A 74 -3.67 -19.25 -9.50
N ASP A 75 -3.21 -20.40 -9.01
CA ASP A 75 -2.77 -20.57 -7.62
C ASP A 75 -1.60 -19.64 -7.28
N ASP A 76 -0.59 -19.55 -8.18
CA ASP A 76 0.56 -18.66 -8.04
C ASP A 76 0.14 -17.17 -8.07
N ILE A 77 -0.86 -16.81 -8.88
CA ILE A 77 -1.44 -15.45 -8.93
C ILE A 77 -2.11 -15.12 -7.59
N ASP A 78 -2.94 -16.02 -7.07
CA ASP A 78 -3.67 -15.84 -5.82
C ASP A 78 -2.73 -15.77 -4.60
N GLU A 79 -1.66 -16.55 -4.58
CA GLU A 79 -0.63 -16.48 -3.55
C GLU A 79 0.11 -15.15 -3.58
N ASN A 80 0.61 -14.74 -4.74
CA ASN A 80 1.29 -13.46 -4.90
C ASN A 80 0.38 -12.28 -4.56
N SER A 81 -0.89 -12.38 -4.94
CA SER A 81 -1.87 -11.35 -4.64
C SER A 81 -2.11 -11.20 -3.15
N ARG A 82 -2.21 -12.32 -2.41
CA ARG A 82 -2.30 -12.31 -0.95
C ARG A 82 -1.04 -11.73 -0.31
N GLY A 83 0.14 -12.06 -0.83
CA GLY A 83 1.40 -11.47 -0.39
C GLY A 83 1.44 -9.95 -0.56
N GLY A 84 0.97 -9.45 -1.71
CA GLY A 84 0.82 -8.02 -1.97
C GLY A 84 -0.14 -7.33 -1.01
N SER A 85 -1.33 -7.89 -0.79
CA SER A 85 -2.30 -7.35 0.18
C SER A 85 -1.75 -7.35 1.61
N GLN A 86 -0.99 -8.37 2.02
CA GLN A 86 -0.33 -8.37 3.34
C GLN A 86 0.72 -7.26 3.47
N ALA A 87 1.45 -6.96 2.39
CA ALA A 87 2.42 -5.86 2.40
C ALA A 87 1.72 -4.50 2.53
N ILE A 88 0.59 -4.30 1.85
CA ILE A 88 -0.23 -3.08 1.98
C ILE A 88 -0.73 -2.92 3.42
N ASN A 89 -1.30 -3.97 4.01
CA ASN A 89 -1.77 -3.91 5.39
C ASN A 89 -0.66 -3.50 6.38
N ARG A 90 0.58 -3.98 6.18
CA ARG A 90 1.72 -3.55 7.02
C ARG A 90 2.02 -2.06 6.87
N LEU A 91 1.90 -1.50 5.66
CA LEU A 91 2.08 -0.07 5.45
C LEU A 91 0.97 0.75 6.14
N GLU A 92 -0.26 0.27 6.15
CA GLU A 92 -1.38 0.90 6.87
C GLU A 92 -1.20 0.84 8.39
N GLU A 93 -0.71 -0.29 8.91
CA GLU A 93 -0.33 -0.44 10.32
C GLU A 93 0.80 0.55 10.69
N ASP A 94 1.83 0.65 9.84
CA ASP A 94 2.94 1.60 10.03
C ASP A 94 2.46 3.06 9.99
N LEU A 95 1.54 3.41 9.08
CA LEU A 95 0.91 4.73 9.03
C LEU A 95 0.12 5.03 10.31
N THR A 96 -0.62 4.05 10.80
CA THR A 96 -1.37 4.17 12.07
C THR A 96 -0.42 4.40 13.24
N ALA A 97 0.65 3.61 13.34
CA ALA A 97 1.66 3.73 14.38
C ALA A 97 2.42 5.07 14.30
N MET A 98 2.74 5.53 13.08
CA MET A 98 3.35 6.84 12.85
C MET A 98 2.43 7.97 13.32
N SER A 99 1.15 7.93 12.96
CA SER A 99 0.17 8.95 13.36
C SER A 99 0.03 9.03 14.88
N ALA A 100 0.02 7.88 15.57
CA ALA A 100 -0.02 7.85 17.03
C ALA A 100 1.24 8.47 17.67
N ARG A 101 2.42 8.25 17.09
CA ARG A 101 3.67 8.88 17.55
C ARG A 101 3.65 10.40 17.34
N HIS A 102 3.17 10.86 16.18
CA HIS A 102 3.07 12.29 15.88
C HIS A 102 2.17 13.02 16.88
N GLU A 103 1.02 12.43 17.25
CA GLU A 103 0.14 13.01 18.28
C GLU A 103 0.85 13.10 19.64
N ALA A 104 1.55 12.03 20.05
CA ALA A 104 2.30 12.03 21.30
C ALA A 104 3.43 13.09 21.31
N GLU A 105 4.16 13.24 20.21
CA GLU A 105 5.21 14.27 20.05
C GLU A 105 4.63 15.68 20.14
N ARG A 106 3.45 15.90 19.54
CA ARG A 106 2.73 17.17 19.59
C ARG A 106 2.28 17.50 21.02
N GLU A 107 1.69 16.54 21.72
CA GLU A 107 1.30 16.70 23.13
C GLU A 107 2.51 17.00 24.02
N GLU A 108 3.62 16.29 23.81
CA GLU A 108 4.87 16.51 24.55
C GLU A 108 5.41 17.92 24.28
N PHE A 109 5.41 18.37 23.02
CA PHE A 109 5.83 19.73 22.67
C PHE A 109 4.99 20.78 23.39
N LEU A 110 3.66 20.64 23.37
CA LEU A 110 2.73 21.56 24.05
C LEU A 110 2.91 21.52 25.57
N GLY A 111 3.18 20.34 26.15
CA GLY A 111 3.46 20.16 27.57
C GLY A 111 4.75 20.86 28.02
N ARG A 112 5.80 20.85 27.19
CA ARG A 112 7.08 21.55 27.46
C ARG A 112 7.00 23.08 27.34
N GLN A 113 5.96 23.61 26.70
CA GLN A 113 5.75 25.05 26.50
C GLN A 113 4.82 25.68 27.57
N ARG A 114 4.25 24.87 28.46
CA ARG A 114 3.48 25.32 29.64
C ARG A 114 4.40 25.53 30.83
#